data_AF-A0A545UBH0-F1
#
_entry.id   AF-A0A545UBH0-F1
#
_cell.length_a   1.000
_cell.length_b   1.000
_cell.length_c   1.000
_cell.angle_alpha   90.00
_cell.angle_beta   90.00
_cell.angle_gamma   90.00
#
_symmetry.space_group_name_H-M   'P 1'
#
loop_
_entity.id
_entity.type
_entity.pdbx_description
1 polymer ?
#
loop_
_entity_poly.entity_id
_entity_poly.type
_entity_poly.pdbx_seq_one_letter_code
_entity_poly.pdbx_strand_id
1 'polypeptide(L)' 'MIGLYGLVSGRVQGVGFRYFVRDCARHCKVTGFANNLADGRVEVLLS' A
#
# COMPACT_ATOMS: atom_id res chain seq x y z
N MET A 1 15.80 -4.55 -11.06
CA MET A 1 15.11 -4.32 -9.77
C MET A 1 13.77 -5.04 -9.86
N ILE A 2 13.41 -5.87 -8.87
CA ILE A 2 12.14 -6.61 -8.86
C ILE A 2 11.23 -5.90 -7.86
N GLY A 3 9.98 -5.64 -8.23
CA GLY A 3 8.98 -5.04 -7.34
C GLY A 3 7.70 -5.86 -7.33
N LEU A 4 6.96 -5.78 -6.23
CA LEU A 4 5.66 -6.40 -6.06
C LEU A 4 4.58 -5.33 -6.18
N TYR A 5 3.60 -5.57 -7.05
CA TYR A 5 2.39 -4.76 -7.16
C TYR A 5 1.19 -5.53 -6.61
N GLY A 6 0.32 -4.85 -5.87
CA GLY A 6 -0.88 -5.45 -5.29
C GLY A 6 -2.07 -4.49 -5.23
N LEU A 7 -3.27 -5.06 -5.31
CA LEU A 7 -4.54 -4.36 -5.14
C LEU A 7 -5.27 -4.94 -3.93
N VAL A 8 -5.65 -4.09 -2.99
CA VAL A 8 -6.31 -4.49 -1.75
C VAL A 8 -7.74 -3.94 -1.74
N SER A 9 -8.72 -4.80 -1.49
CA SER A 9 -10.14 -4.46 -1.39
C SER A 9 -10.68 -4.70 0.02
N GLY A 10 -11.89 -4.20 0.29
CA GLY A 10 -12.54 -4.27 1.60
C GLY A 10 -12.56 -2.91 2.32
N ARG A 11 -12.56 -2.91 3.66
CA ARG A 11 -12.53 -1.68 4.46
C ARG A 11 -11.09 -1.16 4.59
N VAL A 12 -10.59 -0.54 3.52
CA VAL A 12 -9.18 -0.09 3.40
C VAL A 12 -9.00 1.42 3.27
N GLN A 13 -10.08 2.19 3.05
CA GLN A 13 -10.05 3.65 3.02
C GLN A 13 -10.64 4.26 4.30
N GLY A 14 -10.12 5.44 4.71
CA GLY A 14 -10.57 6.11 5.94
C GLY A 14 -10.16 5.43 7.25
N VAL A 15 -9.32 4.40 7.19
CA VAL A 15 -8.89 3.59 8.36
C VAL A 15 -7.38 3.65 8.65
N GLY A 16 -6.66 4.56 7.97
CA GLY A 16 -5.20 4.67 8.14
C GLY A 16 -4.37 3.61 7.40
N PHE A 17 -4.96 2.82 6.51
CA PHE A 17 -4.27 1.72 5.81
C PHE A 17 -2.96 2.13 5.10
N ARG A 18 -2.95 3.28 4.41
CA ARG A 18 -1.73 3.78 3.74
C ARG A 18 -0.58 4.05 4.72
N TYR A 19 -0.89 4.53 5.93
CA TYR A 19 0.11 4.76 6.97
C TYR A 19 0.65 3.43 7.51
N PHE A 20 -0.22 2.45 7.73
CA PHE A 20 0.17 1.09 8.10
C PHE A 20 1.13 0.48 7.07
N VAL A 21 0.79 0.54 5.77
CA VAL A 21 1.66 0.04 4.69
C VAL A 21 3.01 0.74 4.69
N ARG A 22 3.04 2.07 4.84
CA ARG A 22 4.29 2.85 4.94
C ARG A 22 5.15 2.38 6.11
N ASP A 23 4.56 2.17 7.28
CA ASP A 23 5.30 1.76 8.47
C ASP A 23 5.84 0.32 8.32
N CYS A 24 5.08 -0.59 7.70
CA CYS A 24 5.59 -1.91 7.30
C CYS A 24 6.76 -1.81 6.31
N ALA A 25 6.64 -0.97 5.28
CA ALA A 25 7.69 -0.77 4.29
C ALA A 25 9.01 -0.28 4.94
N ARG A 26 8.91 0.64 5.91
CA ARG A 26 10.06 1.11 6.70
C ARG A 26 10.71 -0.01 7.51
N HIS A 27 9.93 -0.84 8.19
CA HIS A 27 10.45 -1.98 8.96
C HIS A 27 11.10 -3.04 8.06
N CYS A 28 10.51 -3.30 6.89
CA CYS A 28 11.02 -4.26 5.91
C CYS A 28 12.15 -3.72 5.02
N LYS A 29 12.51 -2.44 5.17
CA LYS A 29 13.54 -1.75 4.36
C LYS A 29 13.27 -1.81 2.85
N VAL A 30 12.00 -1.72 2.47
CA VAL A 30 11.56 -1.62 1.07
C VAL A 30 11.00 -0.23 0.80
N THR A 31 11.05 0.18 -0.46
CA THR A 31 10.55 1.46 -0.97
C THR A 31 9.30 1.26 -1.81
N GLY A 32 8.57 2.33 -2.12
CA GLY A 32 7.40 2.27 -2.99
C GLY A 32 6.28 3.19 -2.56
N PHE A 33 5.04 2.86 -2.90
CA PHE A 33 3.88 3.71 -2.64
C PHE A 33 2.61 2.92 -2.32
N ALA A 34 1.65 3.60 -1.70
CA ALA A 34 0.29 3.12 -1.51
C ALA A 34 -0.70 4.25 -1.83
N ASN A 35 -1.65 4.02 -2.75
CA ASN A 35 -2.61 5.02 -3.22
C ASN A 35 -4.05 4.53 -3.12
N ASN A 36 -4.96 5.42 -2.72
CA ASN A 36 -6.40 5.14 -2.75
C ASN A 36 -6.91 5.26 -4.19
N LEU A 37 -7.64 4.26 -4.65
CA LEU A 37 -8.34 4.29 -5.94
C LEU A 37 -9.79 4.74 -5.76
N ALA A 38 -10.37 5.30 -6.83
CA ALA A 38 -11.75 5.80 -6.83
C ALA A 38 -12.79 4.70 -6.61
N ASP A 39 -12.46 3.45 -6.94
CA ASP A 39 -13.33 2.27 -6.75
C ASP A 39 -13.32 1.71 -5.32
N GLY A 40 -12.66 2.40 -4.39
CA GLY A 40 -12.58 2.01 -2.98
C GLY A 40 -11.40 1.10 -2.63
N ARG A 41 -10.62 0.62 -3.61
CA ARG A 41 -9.41 -0.17 -3.35
C ARG A 41 -8.21 0.70 -2.98
N VAL A 42 -7.13 0.05 -2.56
CA VAL A 42 -5.79 0.64 -2.43
C VAL A 42 -4.82 -0.15 -3.31
N GLU A 43 -4.09 0.55 -4.18
CA GLU A 43 -2.95 -0.01 -4.90
C GLU A 43 -1.66 0.18 -4.10
N VAL A 44 -0.76 -0.80 -4.20
CA VAL A 44 0.55 -0.80 -3.52
C VAL A 44 1.62 -1.27 -4.49
N LEU A 45 2.74 -0.55 -4.52
CA LEU A 45 3.99 -0.99 -5.14
C LEU A 45 5.07 -1.05 -4.06
N LEU A 46 5.83 -2.16 -3.99
CA LEU A 46 6.98 -2.35 -3.10
C LEU A 46 8.20 -2.78 -3.91
N SER A 47 9.36 -2.18 -3.66
CA SER A 47 10.60 -2.34 -4.43
C SER A 47 11.85 -2.12 -3.57
#